data_AF-A0A2X2CBW7-F1
#
_entry.id   AF-A0A2X2CBW7-F1
#
_cell.length_a   1.000
_cell.length_b   1.000
_cell.length_c   1.000
_cell.angle_alpha   90.00
_cell.angle_beta   90.00
_cell.angle_gamma   90.00
#
_symmetry.space_group_name_H-M   'P 1'
#
loop_
_entity.id
_entity.type
_entity.pdbx_description
1 polymer ?
#
loop_
_entity_poly.entity_id
_entity_poly.type
_entity_poly.pdbx_seq_one_letter_code
_entity_poly.pdbx_strand_id
1 'polypeptide(L)' 'MTDLSVKMGVLAPSLVEQLKPYGLKLDQVQSLQDLNHAITRLYLAEVLTETEKERARKRLMKRITDAVKEVQRQ' A
#
# COMPACT_ATOMS: atom_id res chain seq x y z
N MET A 1 -14.17 -14.07 1.73
CA MET A 1 -13.06 -13.13 1.95
C MET A 1 -12.58 -12.72 0.58
N THR A 2 -12.66 -11.44 0.23
CA THR A 2 -12.14 -10.95 -1.04
C THR A 2 -10.62 -11.12 -1.02
N ASP A 3 -10.05 -11.86 -1.96
CA ASP A 3 -8.59 -11.95 -2.11
C ASP A 3 -8.05 -10.58 -2.52
N LEU A 4 -7.53 -9.84 -1.55
CA LEU A 4 -6.94 -8.53 -1.75
C LEU A 4 -5.55 -8.70 -2.34
N SER A 5 -5.45 -8.62 -3.67
CA SER A 5 -4.18 -8.68 -4.39
C SER A 5 -3.75 -7.27 -4.79
N VAL A 6 -2.78 -6.71 -4.05
CA VAL A 6 -2.23 -5.38 -4.29
C VAL A 6 -0.78 -5.49 -4.73
N LYS A 7 -0.46 -4.88 -5.87
CA LYS A 7 0.89 -4.81 -6.42
C LYS A 7 1.58 -3.54 -5.93
N MET A 8 2.82 -3.68 -5.45
CA MET A 8 3.68 -2.59 -4.99
C MET A 8 4.98 -2.54 -5.79
N GLY A 9 5.40 -1.34 -6.19
CA GLY A 9 6.63 -1.11 -6.94
C GLY A 9 6.47 0.02 -7.95
N VAL A 10 7.57 0.40 -8.60
CA VAL A 10 7.61 1.53 -9.57
C VAL A 10 6.71 1.29 -10.77
N LEU A 11 6.59 0.03 -11.22
CA LEU A 11 5.80 -0.36 -12.39
C LEU A 11 4.39 -0.84 -12.02
N ALA A 12 4.01 -0.81 -10.74
CA ALA A 12 2.67 -1.19 -10.33
C ALA A 12 1.68 -0.04 -10.60
N PRO A 13 0.41 -0.32 -10.91
CA PRO A 13 -0.64 0.70 -10.92
C PRO A 13 -0.70 1.43 -9.58
N SER A 14 -1.27 2.63 -9.55
CA SER A 14 -1.40 3.36 -8.28
C SER A 14 -2.27 2.60 -7.29
N LEU A 15 -1.99 2.70 -6.00
CA LEU A 15 -2.88 2.20 -4.95
C LEU A 15 -4.25 2.88 -5.01
N VAL A 16 -4.31 4.12 -5.50
CA VAL A 16 -5.57 4.83 -5.79
C VAL A 16 -6.44 4.02 -6.75
N GLU A 17 -5.88 3.59 -7.89
CA GLU A 17 -6.61 2.77 -8.87
C GLU A 17 -6.94 1.38 -8.33
N GLN A 18 -5.98 0.74 -7.65
CA GLN A 18 -6.14 -0.62 -7.13
C GLN A 18 -7.16 -0.71 -5.99
N LEU A 19 -7.27 0.33 -5.14
CA LEU A 19 -8.12 0.32 -3.95
C LEU A 19 -9.48 1.00 -4.14
N LYS A 20 -9.68 1.74 -5.23
CA LYS A 20 -10.97 2.35 -5.58
C LYS A 20 -12.15 1.36 -5.56
N PRO A 21 -12.04 0.12 -6.08
CA PRO A 21 -13.14 -0.85 -6.05
C PRO A 21 -13.55 -1.31 -4.64
N TYR A 22 -12.71 -1.09 -3.63
CA TYR A 22 -12.94 -1.51 -2.25
C TYR A 22 -13.60 -0.43 -1.39
N GLY A 23 -13.98 0.71 -1.98
CA GLY A 23 -14.75 1.76 -1.30
C GLY A 23 -13.94 2.66 -0.36
N LEU A 24 -12.61 2.60 -0.39
CA LEU A 24 -11.78 3.50 0.41
C LEU A 24 -11.92 4.94 -0.10
N LYS A 25 -11.90 5.90 0.84
CA LYS A 25 -11.90 7.32 0.50
C LYS A 25 -10.56 7.75 -0.10
N LEU A 26 -10.60 8.75 -0.98
CA LEU A 26 -9.42 9.21 -1.71
C LEU A 26 -8.27 9.64 -0.79
N ASP A 27 -8.58 10.34 0.30
CA ASP A 27 -7.60 10.78 1.31
C ASP A 27 -6.90 9.60 2.01
N GLN A 28 -7.66 8.57 2.39
CA GLN A 28 -7.11 7.35 2.98
C GLN A 28 -6.18 6.65 2.00
N VAL A 29 -6.60 6.50 0.74
CA VAL A 29 -5.78 5.84 -0.28
C VAL A 29 -4.55 6.66 -0.65
N GLN A 30 -4.65 7.98 -0.69
CA GLN A 30 -3.51 8.86 -0.95
C GLN A 30 -2.42 8.68 0.11
N SER A 31 -2.79 8.60 1.39
CA SER A 31 -1.82 8.34 2.46
C SER A 31 -1.07 7.00 2.29
N LEU A 32 -1.77 5.97 1.80
CA LEU A 32 -1.19 4.65 1.52
C LEU A 32 -0.27 4.71 0.29
N GLN A 33 -0.65 5.47 -0.74
CA GLN A 33 0.18 5.72 -1.93
C GLN A 33 1.48 6.43 -1.55
N ASP A 34 1.41 7.46 -0.72
CA ASP A 34 2.58 8.24 -0.29
C ASP A 34 3.56 7.35 0.49
N LEU A 35 3.06 6.45 1.33
CA LEU A 35 3.88 5.45 2.01
C LEU A 35 4.54 4.47 1.04
N ASN A 36 3.82 3.98 0.03
CA ASN A 36 4.36 3.10 -1.00
C ASN A 36 5.51 3.78 -1.78
N HIS A 37 5.31 5.06 -2.14
CA HIS A 37 6.34 5.88 -2.78
C HIS A 37 7.54 6.11 -1.86
N ALA A 38 7.32 6.44 -0.59
CA ALA A 38 8.38 6.66 0.38
C ALA A 38 9.27 5.42 0.56
N ILE A 39 8.66 4.23 0.72
CA ILE A 39 9.40 2.96 0.82
C ILE A 39 10.26 2.74 -0.44
N THR A 40 9.69 2.97 -1.61
CA THR A 40 10.39 2.78 -2.89
C THR A 40 11.55 3.78 -3.02
N ARG A 41 11.34 5.06 -2.72
CA ARG A 41 12.37 6.10 -2.78
C ARG A 41 13.52 5.83 -1.81
N LEU A 42 13.20 5.46 -0.56
CA LEU A 42 14.22 5.19 0.45
C LEU A 42 15.04 3.93 0.11
N TYR A 43 14.42 2.92 -0.49
CA TYR A 43 15.14 1.76 -0.99
C TYR A 43 16.06 2.11 -2.18
N LEU A 44 15.57 2.86 -3.16
CA LEU A 44 16.38 3.29 -4.32
C LEU A 44 17.51 4.25 -3.94
N ALA A 45 17.35 5.00 -2.85
CA ALA A 45 18.39 5.85 -2.29
C ALA A 45 19.37 5.09 -1.37
N GLU A 46 19.30 3.76 -1.32
CA GLU A 46 20.14 2.89 -0.47
C GLU A 46 20.05 3.19 1.03
N VAL A 47 18.99 3.88 1.47
CA VAL A 47 18.71 4.17 2.89
C VAL A 47 18.10 2.96 3.58
N LEU A 48 17.30 2.17 2.85
CA LEU A 48 16.75 0.90 3.33
C LEU A 48 17.47 -0.27 2.68
N THR A 49 17.82 -1.26 3.48
CA THR A 49 18.20 -2.58 2.97
C THR A 49 16.99 -3.28 2.34
N GLU A 50 17.26 -4.30 1.51
CA GLU A 50 16.20 -5.15 0.93
C GLU A 50 15.28 -5.75 2.01
N THR A 51 15.85 -6.17 3.13
CA THR A 51 15.10 -6.74 4.27
C THR A 51 14.19 -5.69 4.93
N GLU A 52 14.68 -4.46 5.09
CA GLU A 52 13.88 -3.38 5.67
C GLU A 52 12.77 -2.91 4.73
N LYS A 53 13.05 -2.82 3.43
CA LYS A 53 12.04 -2.58 2.39
C LYS A 53 10.93 -3.63 2.49
N GLU A 54 11.28 -4.91 2.56
CA GLU A 54 10.29 -5.99 2.62
C GLU A 54 9.46 -5.95 3.91
N ARG A 55 10.09 -5.67 5.05
CA ARG A 55 9.36 -5.45 6.31
C ARG A 55 8.41 -4.24 6.21
N ALA A 56 8.85 -3.15 5.60
CA ALA A 56 8.02 -1.97 5.41
C ALA A 56 6.82 -2.26 4.48
N ARG A 57 7.03 -2.98 3.39
CA ARG A 57 5.97 -3.45 2.48
C ARG A 57 4.95 -4.35 3.17
N LYS A 58 5.40 -5.30 4.01
CA LYS A 58 4.50 -6.14 4.81
C LYS A 58 3.63 -5.31 5.76
N ARG A 59 4.21 -4.30 6.43
CA ARG A 59 3.45 -3.39 7.30
C ARG A 59 2.46 -2.55 6.51
N LEU A 60 2.85 -2.07 5.31
CA LEU A 60 1.95 -1.35 4.42
C LEU A 60 0.78 -2.24 3.96
N MET A 61 1.05 -3.47 3.54
CA MET A 61 0.01 -4.42 3.13
C MET A 61 -0.98 -4.72 4.27
N LYS A 62 -0.48 -4.85 5.50
CA LYS A 62 -1.34 -4.99 6.68
C LYS A 62 -2.26 -3.78 6.84
N ARG A 63 -1.73 -2.56 6.76
CA ARG A 63 -2.54 -1.33 6.84
C ARG A 63 -3.59 -1.24 5.74
N ILE A 64 -3.23 -1.59 4.50
CA ILE A 64 -4.18 -1.63 3.38
C ILE A 64 -5.30 -2.63 3.66
N THR A 65 -4.95 -3.84 4.10
CA THR A 65 -5.92 -4.88 4.47
C THR A 65 -6.86 -4.42 5.58
N ASP A 66 -6.32 -3.79 6.63
CA ASP A 66 -7.10 -3.33 7.77
C ASP A 66 -8.07 -2.21 7.34
N ALA A 67 -7.62 -1.26 6.50
CA ALA A 67 -8.48 -0.20 5.95
C ALA A 67 -9.61 -0.75 5.07
N VAL A 68 -9.33 -1.73 4.21
CA VAL A 68 -10.36 -2.41 3.39
C VAL A 68 -11.38 -3.10 4.28
N LYS A 69 -10.93 -3.82 5.32
CA LYS A 69 -11.83 -4.52 6.25
C LYS A 69 -12.70 -3.56 7.05
N GLU A 70 -12.18 -2.40 7.42
CA GLU A 70 -12.93 -1.38 8.15
C GLU A 70 -14.08 -0.84 7.31
N VAL A 71 -13.82 -0.52 6.03
CA VAL A 71 -14.86 -0.07 5.10
C VAL A 71 -15.91 -1.16 4.86
N GLN A 72 -15.50 -2.42 4.72
CA GLN A 72 -16.42 -3.55 4.47
C GLN A 72 -17.27 -3.96 5.68
N ARG A 73 -16.98 -3.45 6.88
CA ARG A 73 -17.78 -3.69 8.10
C ARG A 73 -18.82 -2.60 8.36
N GLN A 74 -18.75 -1.49 7.63
CA GLN A 74 -19.72 -0.39 7.67
C GLN A 74 -20.87 -0.66 6.70
#